data_AF-A0A178VII1-F1
#
_entry.id   AF-A0A178VII1-F1
#
_cell.length_a   1.000
_cell.length_b   1.000
_cell.length_c   1.000
_cell.angle_alpha   90.00
_cell.angle_beta   90.00
_cell.angle_gamma   90.00
#
_symmetry.space_group_name_H-M   'P 1'
#
loop_
_entity.id
_entity.type
_entity.pdbx_description
1 polymer ?
#
loop_
_entity_poly.entity_id
_entity_poly.type
_entity_poly.pdbx_seq_one_letter_code
_entity_poly.pdbx_strand_id
1 'polypeptide(L)'
;MSVVLLSSTSATITKSQSKKIPFLSPTTKFPLKVSISPSRSKLFHNPLRVAAPPSVPTSDSTEEKRIEEEYGGDKEEEGSEFKWRDHWYPVSLVEDLDPNVPTPFQLLGRDLVLWFDRNDQKWAAFDDLCPHRLAPLSEGRLDENGHLQCSYHGWSFGGCGSCTRIPQAATSGPEARAVKSPRACAIKFPTMVSQGLLFVWPDENGWDRANSIEPPRLPDDFDKPEFSTVTIQRDLFYGYDTLMENVSDPSHIDFAHHKVTGRRDRAKPLPFKVESSGPWGFQGANDDSPRITAKFVAPCYSMNKIELDAKLPIVGNQKWVIWICSFNIPMAPGKTRSIVCSARNFFQFSVPGPAWWQVVPRWYEHWTSNLVYDGDMIVLQGQEKVFLAKSMESPDYDVNKQYTKLTFTPTQADRFVLAFRNWLRRHGKSQPEWFGSTPSNQPLPSTVLTKRQMLDRFDQHTQVCSSCKGAYNSFQILKKFLVGATVFWAATAGVPSDVQIRLVLAGLSLVSAASAYALHEQEKNFVFRDYVHSEIE
;
A
#
# COMPACT_ATOMS: atom_id res chain seq x y z
N MET A 1 44.67 6.84 26.60
CA MET A 1 45.50 6.01 27.50
C MET A 1 44.59 5.41 28.56
N SER A 2 44.87 4.16 28.95
CA SER A 2 44.15 3.29 29.90
C SER A 2 43.13 2.33 29.28
N VAL A 3 43.70 1.18 28.92
CA VAL A 3 43.12 -0.11 28.52
C VAL A 3 42.80 -0.89 29.80
N VAL A 4 41.65 -1.56 29.87
CA VAL A 4 41.37 -2.59 30.89
C VAL A 4 40.95 -3.87 30.18
N LEU A 5 41.82 -4.88 30.30
CA LEU A 5 41.69 -6.28 29.89
C LEU A 5 41.26 -7.11 31.11
N LEU A 6 40.23 -7.96 30.98
CA LEU A 6 39.95 -9.12 31.85
C LEU A 6 39.21 -10.16 30.97
N SER A 7 39.89 -11.15 30.39
CA SER A 7 40.30 -12.46 30.94
C SER A 7 39.14 -13.45 31.12
N SER A 8 39.16 -14.46 30.25
CA SER A 8 38.33 -15.66 30.16
C SER A 8 38.57 -16.64 31.31
N THR A 9 37.51 -17.25 31.84
CA THR A 9 37.59 -18.44 32.70
C THR A 9 36.81 -19.62 32.08
N SER A 10 37.56 -20.68 31.82
CA SER A 10 37.10 -22.01 31.38
C SER A 10 36.25 -22.71 32.45
N ALA A 11 35.18 -23.39 32.02
CA ALA A 11 34.46 -24.36 32.82
C ALA A 11 34.59 -25.76 32.19
N THR A 12 35.01 -26.70 33.03
CA THR A 12 35.45 -28.06 32.73
C THR A 12 34.27 -28.99 32.42
N ILE A 13 34.37 -29.74 31.33
CA ILE A 13 33.40 -30.76 30.89
C ILE A 13 33.75 -32.11 31.55
N THR A 14 32.79 -32.70 32.26
CA THR A 14 32.85 -34.09 32.75
C THR A 14 32.20 -35.08 31.77
N LYS A 15 32.96 -36.12 31.42
CA LYS A 15 32.60 -37.27 30.56
C LYS A 15 31.71 -38.29 31.28
N SER A 16 30.75 -38.88 30.53
CA SER A 16 30.23 -40.28 30.61
C SER A 16 28.92 -40.32 29.80
N GLN A 17 28.56 -41.26 28.93
CA GLN A 17 29.11 -42.54 28.47
C GLN A 17 28.53 -42.81 27.06
N SER A 18 29.35 -43.44 26.21
CA SER A 18 29.03 -43.88 24.84
C SER A 18 28.11 -45.11 24.83
N LYS A 19 27.08 -45.11 23.99
CA LYS A 19 26.48 -46.34 23.43
C LYS A 19 26.39 -46.23 21.91
N LYS A 20 26.77 -47.35 21.29
CA LYS A 20 27.21 -47.53 19.92
C LYS A 20 26.04 -47.56 18.92
N ILE A 21 26.31 -47.01 17.74
CA ILE A 21 25.59 -47.24 16.48
C ILE A 21 26.04 -48.60 15.90
N PRO A 22 25.16 -49.33 15.19
CA PRO A 22 25.62 -50.15 14.08
C PRO A 22 24.91 -49.79 12.77
N PHE A 23 25.69 -49.82 11.68
CA PHE A 23 25.29 -49.61 10.30
C PHE A 23 25.43 -50.94 9.53
N LEU A 24 24.62 -51.08 8.46
CA LEU A 24 24.69 -51.98 7.28
C LEU A 24 23.91 -53.33 7.28
N SER A 25 22.75 -53.30 6.58
CA SER A 25 22.29 -54.06 5.37
C SER A 25 22.73 -55.51 5.08
N PRO A 26 22.13 -56.27 4.11
CA PRO A 26 20.78 -56.27 3.49
C PRO A 26 20.12 -57.69 3.42
N THR A 27 18.98 -57.81 2.73
CA THR A 27 18.30 -59.01 2.14
C THR A 27 17.17 -59.70 2.91
N THR A 28 15.96 -59.71 2.29
CA THR A 28 14.94 -60.79 2.14
C THR A 28 13.58 -60.14 1.79
N LYS A 29 13.11 -60.05 0.53
CA LYS A 29 12.37 -61.00 -0.34
C LYS A 29 10.94 -61.45 0.13
N PHE A 30 9.95 -60.90 -0.61
CA PHE A 30 8.63 -61.44 -1.04
C PHE A 30 7.43 -61.52 -0.05
N PRO A 31 6.15 -61.60 -0.52
CA PRO A 31 5.59 -61.43 -1.88
C PRO A 31 4.31 -60.57 -2.01
N LEU A 32 4.04 -60.08 -3.23
CA LEU A 32 2.71 -59.72 -3.72
C LEU A 32 1.87 -60.98 -3.99
N LYS A 33 0.59 -60.97 -3.58
CA LYS A 33 -0.45 -61.83 -4.15
C LYS A 33 -1.71 -61.01 -4.42
N VAL A 34 -1.99 -60.83 -5.71
CA VAL A 34 -3.26 -60.38 -6.24
C VAL A 34 -4.20 -61.59 -6.29
N SER A 35 -5.43 -61.41 -5.79
CA SER A 35 -6.53 -62.36 -5.95
C SER A 35 -7.74 -61.59 -6.47
N ILE A 36 -8.17 -61.94 -7.67
CA ILE A 36 -9.41 -61.49 -8.31
C ILE A 36 -10.43 -62.61 -8.12
N SER A 37 -11.61 -62.30 -7.60
CA SER A 37 -12.83 -63.05 -7.90
C SER A 37 -14.06 -62.13 -7.85
N PRO A 38 -15.10 -62.40 -8.67
CA PRO A 38 -16.15 -61.42 -8.97
C PRO A 38 -17.40 -61.65 -8.13
N SER A 39 -18.08 -60.56 -7.75
CA SER A 39 -19.46 -60.64 -7.26
C SER A 39 -20.26 -59.41 -7.71
N ARG A 40 -21.30 -59.70 -8.50
CA ARG A 40 -22.35 -58.76 -8.94
C ARG A 40 -23.12 -58.23 -7.73
N SER A 41 -23.33 -56.91 -7.66
CA SER A 41 -24.59 -56.41 -7.08
C SER A 41 -24.99 -55.04 -7.67
N LYS A 42 -26.30 -54.83 -7.67
CA LYS A 42 -27.10 -53.94 -8.50
C LYS A 42 -26.91 -52.45 -8.14
N LEU A 43 -26.98 -51.60 -9.17
CA LEU A 43 -27.12 -50.15 -9.03
C LEU A 43 -28.41 -49.82 -8.27
N PHE A 44 -28.27 -49.06 -7.19
CA PHE A 44 -29.33 -48.23 -6.64
C PHE A 44 -28.82 -46.78 -6.59
N HIS A 45 -29.47 -45.92 -7.38
CA HIS A 45 -29.30 -44.48 -7.28
C HIS A 45 -29.88 -43.99 -5.95
N ASN A 46 -29.04 -43.41 -5.11
CA ASN A 46 -29.47 -42.57 -4.00
C ASN A 46 -28.80 -41.20 -4.18
N PRO A 47 -29.54 -40.09 -4.35
CA PRO A 47 -28.94 -38.77 -4.37
C PRO A 47 -28.49 -38.42 -2.95
N LEU A 48 -27.23 -38.03 -2.81
CA LEU A 48 -26.69 -37.41 -1.60
C LEU A 48 -27.51 -36.16 -1.28
N ARG A 49 -28.30 -36.21 -0.21
CA ARG A 49 -28.99 -35.06 0.38
C ARG A 49 -27.93 -34.13 0.98
N VAL A 50 -27.72 -32.98 0.35
CA VAL A 50 -27.11 -31.82 0.99
C VAL A 50 -28.14 -31.26 1.96
N ALA A 51 -27.77 -31.09 3.23
CA ALA A 51 -28.63 -30.46 4.23
C ALA A 51 -28.85 -28.99 3.84
N ALA A 52 -30.09 -28.61 3.57
CA ALA A 52 -30.49 -27.21 3.47
C ALA A 52 -30.42 -26.56 4.87
N PRO A 53 -29.94 -25.31 5.00
CA PRO A 53 -30.06 -24.57 6.25
C PRO A 53 -31.55 -24.30 6.58
N PRO A 54 -31.93 -24.19 7.86
CA PRO A 54 -33.30 -23.88 8.22
C PRO A 54 -33.69 -22.48 7.72
N SER A 55 -34.89 -22.38 7.15
CA SER A 55 -35.51 -21.14 6.69
C SER A 55 -35.50 -20.06 7.78
N VAL A 56 -34.79 -18.96 7.54
CA VAL A 56 -34.83 -17.75 8.36
C VAL A 56 -36.18 -17.06 8.14
N PRO A 57 -36.87 -16.57 9.19
CA PRO A 57 -38.07 -15.77 9.00
C PRO A 57 -37.71 -14.45 8.33
N THR A 58 -38.51 -14.04 7.34
CA THR A 58 -38.46 -12.73 6.69
C THR A 58 -38.40 -11.60 7.73
N SER A 59 -37.23 -10.96 7.84
CA SER A 59 -36.97 -9.79 8.68
C SER A 59 -36.50 -8.60 7.83
N ASP A 60 -37.07 -8.44 6.65
CA ASP A 60 -36.63 -7.47 5.63
C ASP A 60 -37.09 -6.02 5.90
N SER A 61 -37.35 -5.65 7.16
CA SER A 61 -37.72 -4.26 7.53
C SER A 61 -37.29 -3.84 8.93
N THR A 62 -36.99 -4.79 9.82
CA THR A 62 -36.61 -4.53 11.21
C THR A 62 -35.10 -4.29 11.35
N GLU A 63 -34.29 -4.89 10.47
CA GLU A 63 -32.82 -4.78 10.50
C GLU A 63 -32.32 -3.52 9.79
N GLU A 64 -32.93 -3.15 8.65
CA GLU A 64 -32.72 -1.83 8.00
C GLU A 64 -33.08 -0.68 8.95
N LYS A 65 -34.21 -0.77 9.67
CA LYS A 65 -34.60 0.23 10.69
C LYS A 65 -33.66 0.27 11.90
N ARG A 66 -33.12 -0.87 12.35
CA ARG A 66 -32.13 -0.90 13.44
C ARG A 66 -30.82 -0.23 13.05
N ILE A 67 -30.37 -0.38 11.80
CA ILE A 67 -29.18 0.32 11.30
C ILE A 67 -29.46 1.83 11.17
N GLU A 68 -30.67 2.23 10.76
CA GLU A 68 -31.04 3.64 10.75
C GLU A 68 -31.13 4.26 12.15
N GLU A 69 -31.61 3.50 13.15
CA GLU A 69 -31.73 3.95 14.55
C GLU A 69 -30.41 3.87 15.34
N GLU A 70 -29.55 2.87 15.08
CA GLU A 70 -28.30 2.64 15.84
C GLU A 70 -27.11 3.49 15.34
N TYR A 71 -27.15 4.00 14.10
CA TYR A 71 -26.11 4.86 13.52
C TYR A 71 -26.55 6.32 13.31
N GLY A 72 -27.50 6.80 14.12
CA GLY A 72 -27.85 8.21 14.23
C GLY A 72 -28.90 8.67 13.22
N GLY A 73 -30.14 8.81 13.72
CA GLY A 73 -31.08 9.80 13.25
C GLY A 73 -30.69 11.16 13.82
N ASP A 74 -29.65 11.77 13.27
CA ASP A 74 -29.38 13.18 13.51
C ASP A 74 -30.36 14.00 12.65
N LYS A 75 -31.02 14.97 13.28
CA LYS A 75 -31.74 16.01 12.54
C LYS A 75 -30.74 16.62 11.55
N GLU A 76 -31.06 16.59 10.26
CA GLU A 76 -30.31 17.29 9.23
C GLU A 76 -30.13 18.75 9.69
N GLU A 77 -28.94 19.09 10.19
CA GLU A 77 -28.52 20.48 10.23
C GLU A 77 -28.35 20.89 8.76
N GLU A 78 -29.31 21.65 8.24
CA GLU A 78 -29.20 22.37 6.98
C GLU A 78 -27.92 23.22 7.03
N GLY A 79 -26.80 22.73 6.47
CA GLY A 79 -25.55 23.50 6.52
C GLY A 79 -24.29 22.90 5.90
N SER A 80 -24.10 21.58 5.79
CA SER A 80 -22.83 21.05 5.26
C SER A 80 -22.97 19.81 4.38
N GLU A 81 -23.28 20.00 3.10
CA GLU A 81 -23.13 18.98 2.08
C GLU A 81 -21.63 18.70 1.85
N PHE A 82 -21.20 17.44 1.95
CA PHE A 82 -19.84 17.03 1.62
C PHE A 82 -19.61 17.11 0.10
N LYS A 83 -18.45 17.64 -0.32
CA LYS A 83 -18.06 17.78 -1.72
C LYS A 83 -16.65 17.25 -1.92
N TRP A 84 -16.51 16.18 -2.70
CA TRP A 84 -15.23 15.53 -2.98
C TRP A 84 -14.13 16.51 -3.44
N ARG A 85 -14.51 17.52 -4.24
CA ARG A 85 -13.54 18.46 -4.83
C ARG A 85 -13.12 19.61 -3.91
N ASP A 86 -13.73 19.73 -2.74
CA ASP A 86 -13.46 20.81 -1.78
C ASP A 86 -12.55 20.35 -0.62
N HIS A 87 -11.53 19.55 -0.94
CA HIS A 87 -10.61 18.96 0.05
C HIS A 87 -9.17 18.86 -0.46
N TRP A 88 -8.24 18.86 0.49
CA TRP A 88 -6.84 18.51 0.26
C TRP A 88 -6.62 17.00 0.18
N TYR A 89 -5.93 16.54 -0.87
CA TYR A 89 -5.54 15.13 -1.05
C TYR A 89 -4.02 14.98 -1.02
N PRO A 90 -3.45 14.13 -0.15
CA PRO A 90 -2.02 13.87 -0.15
C PRO A 90 -1.66 12.93 -1.29
N VAL A 91 -1.08 13.47 -2.36
CA VAL A 91 -0.83 12.74 -3.61
C VAL A 91 0.47 11.95 -3.61
N SER A 92 1.46 12.33 -2.78
CA SER A 92 2.72 11.62 -2.65
C SER A 92 3.47 11.98 -1.36
N LEU A 93 4.32 11.08 -0.89
CA LEU A 93 5.40 11.39 0.04
C LEU A 93 6.45 12.26 -0.66
N VAL A 94 6.87 13.37 -0.03
CA VAL A 94 7.87 14.29 -0.59
C VAL A 94 9.24 13.61 -0.69
N GLU A 95 9.59 12.75 0.27
CA GLU A 95 10.85 12.00 0.29
C GLU A 95 10.97 10.96 -0.86
N ASP A 96 9.87 10.68 -1.55
CA ASP A 96 9.81 9.76 -2.69
C ASP A 96 9.77 10.48 -4.05
N LEU A 97 9.60 11.81 -4.05
CA LEU A 97 9.62 12.60 -5.28
C LEU A 97 11.04 13.06 -5.63
N ASP A 98 11.41 12.95 -6.90
CA ASP A 98 12.66 13.51 -7.43
C ASP A 98 12.42 14.96 -7.91
N PRO A 99 13.02 15.98 -7.29
CA PRO A 99 12.81 17.38 -7.70
C PRO A 99 13.39 17.71 -9.09
N ASN A 100 14.05 16.76 -9.75
CA ASN A 100 14.60 16.95 -11.10
C ASN A 100 13.70 16.41 -12.22
N VAL A 101 12.68 15.63 -11.87
CA VAL A 101 11.87 14.88 -12.84
C VAL A 101 10.38 15.12 -12.57
N PRO A 102 9.59 15.53 -13.58
CA PRO A 102 8.15 15.59 -13.43
C PRO A 102 7.56 14.18 -13.21
N THR A 103 6.58 14.07 -12.33
CA THR A 103 5.99 12.81 -11.88
C THR A 103 4.51 12.77 -12.23
N PRO A 104 4.02 11.77 -12.98
CA PRO A 104 2.61 11.63 -13.27
C PRO A 104 1.84 11.19 -12.01
N PHE A 105 0.63 11.71 -11.85
CA PHE A 105 -0.31 11.27 -10.82
C PHE A 105 -1.75 11.37 -11.34
N GLN A 106 -2.66 10.62 -10.77
CA GLN A 106 -4.08 10.70 -11.11
C GLN A 106 -4.90 10.94 -9.85
N LEU A 107 -5.76 11.96 -9.88
CA LEU A 107 -6.60 12.36 -8.76
C LEU A 107 -8.05 12.51 -9.23
N LEU A 108 -8.97 11.74 -8.65
CA LEU A 108 -10.38 11.76 -9.03
C LEU A 108 -10.60 11.62 -10.55
N GLY A 109 -9.81 10.79 -11.22
CA GLY A 109 -9.88 10.52 -12.66
C GLY A 109 -9.21 11.58 -13.55
N ARG A 110 -8.62 12.63 -12.95
CA ARG A 110 -7.89 13.68 -13.65
C ARG A 110 -6.39 13.40 -13.60
N ASP A 111 -5.74 13.45 -14.76
CA ASP A 111 -4.30 13.25 -14.88
C ASP A 111 -3.55 14.55 -14.55
N LEU A 112 -2.60 14.46 -13.63
CA LEU A 112 -1.82 15.55 -13.09
C LEU A 112 -0.32 15.30 -13.28
N VAL A 113 0.45 16.37 -13.45
CA VAL A 113 1.91 16.34 -13.35
C VAL A 113 2.36 17.07 -12.09
N LEU A 114 3.06 16.35 -11.22
CA LEU A 114 3.73 16.87 -10.03
C LEU A 114 5.16 17.22 -10.40
N TRP A 115 5.62 18.43 -10.11
CA TRP A 115 6.98 18.85 -10.43
C TRP A 115 7.49 19.90 -9.45
N PHE A 116 8.81 19.99 -9.30
CA PHE A 116 9.43 20.96 -8.40
C PHE A 116 9.81 22.22 -9.18
N ASP A 117 9.14 23.33 -8.86
CA ASP A 117 9.49 24.63 -9.40
C ASP A 117 10.75 25.15 -8.72
N ARG A 118 11.86 25.18 -9.47
CA ARG A 118 13.15 25.66 -8.96
C ARG A 118 13.20 27.17 -8.76
N ASN A 119 12.30 27.93 -9.38
CA ASN A 119 12.28 29.38 -9.21
C ASN A 119 11.57 29.77 -7.91
N ASP A 120 10.42 29.14 -7.64
CA ASP A 120 9.66 29.36 -6.40
C ASP A 120 10.05 28.42 -5.24
N GLN A 121 10.97 27.48 -5.48
CA GLN A 121 11.43 26.47 -4.52
C GLN A 121 10.29 25.69 -3.86
N LYS A 122 9.29 25.28 -4.66
CA LYS A 122 8.10 24.58 -4.19
C LYS A 122 7.58 23.56 -5.19
N TRP A 123 6.87 22.56 -4.68
CA TRP A 123 6.12 21.62 -5.51
C TRP A 123 4.91 22.30 -6.14
N ALA A 124 4.70 22.02 -7.42
CA ALA A 124 3.56 22.47 -8.21
C ALA A 124 2.87 21.27 -8.86
N ALA A 125 1.58 21.42 -9.13
CA ALA A 125 0.77 20.44 -9.84
C ALA A 125 0.04 21.14 -10.99
N PHE A 126 0.19 20.60 -12.20
CA PHE A 126 -0.57 21.02 -13.38
C PHE A 126 -1.41 19.88 -13.91
N ASP A 127 -2.34 20.19 -14.82
CA ASP A 127 -2.91 19.16 -15.69
C ASP A 127 -1.77 18.48 -16.45
N ASP A 128 -1.82 17.16 -16.59
CA ASP A 128 -0.81 16.42 -17.36
C ASP A 128 -1.06 16.53 -18.87
N LEU A 129 -1.26 17.76 -19.34
CA LEU A 129 -1.70 18.06 -20.69
C LEU A 129 -1.02 19.35 -21.16
N CYS A 130 -0.18 19.23 -22.18
CA CYS A 130 0.41 20.39 -22.82
C CYS A 130 -0.67 21.13 -23.65
N PRO A 131 -0.93 22.44 -23.42
CA PRO A 131 -1.98 23.17 -24.13
C PRO A 131 -1.75 23.31 -25.64
N HIS A 132 -0.54 22.98 -26.13
CA HIS A 132 -0.25 22.98 -27.56
C HIS A 132 -0.96 21.84 -28.30
N ARG A 133 -0.75 20.58 -27.88
CA ARG A 133 -1.28 19.38 -28.56
C ARG A 133 -1.59 18.21 -27.62
N LEU A 134 -1.85 18.51 -26.35
CA LEU A 134 -2.31 17.57 -25.33
C LEU A 134 -1.32 16.42 -25.01
N ALA A 135 -0.03 16.59 -25.34
CA ALA A 135 0.99 15.63 -24.91
C ALA A 135 1.19 15.71 -23.38
N PRO A 136 1.45 14.58 -22.72
CA PRO A 136 1.71 14.56 -21.28
C PRO A 136 2.92 15.40 -20.94
N LEU A 137 2.79 16.26 -19.93
CA LEU A 137 3.85 17.09 -19.40
C LEU A 137 4.75 16.30 -18.45
N SER A 138 4.25 15.21 -17.86
CA SER A 138 4.97 14.26 -17.02
C SER A 138 6.06 13.50 -17.76
N GLU A 139 5.93 13.31 -19.07
CA GLU A 139 6.99 12.81 -19.97
C GLU A 139 8.05 13.88 -20.29
N GLY A 140 7.90 15.08 -19.74
CA GLY A 140 8.74 16.25 -19.92
C GLY A 140 10.05 16.21 -19.11
N ARG A 141 10.59 17.40 -18.87
CA ARG A 141 11.80 17.62 -18.06
C ARG A 141 11.79 19.03 -17.50
N LEU A 142 12.66 19.31 -16.54
CA LEU A 142 12.98 20.70 -16.18
C LEU A 142 14.02 21.24 -17.17
N ASP A 143 13.76 22.42 -17.73
CA ASP A 143 14.74 23.11 -18.58
C ASP A 143 15.87 23.75 -17.77
N GLU A 144 16.83 24.35 -18.46
CA GLU A 144 17.99 25.03 -17.85
C GLU A 144 17.59 26.19 -16.93
N ASN A 145 16.38 26.75 -17.10
CA ASN A 145 15.83 27.83 -16.27
C ASN A 145 14.92 27.30 -15.15
N GLY A 146 14.85 25.98 -14.97
CA GLY A 146 14.01 25.36 -13.95
C GLY A 146 12.51 25.35 -14.27
N HIS A 147 12.11 25.59 -15.51
CA HIS A 147 10.72 25.52 -15.95
C HIS A 147 10.34 24.11 -16.41
N LEU A 148 9.06 23.75 -16.27
CA LEU A 148 8.54 22.50 -16.82
C LEU A 148 8.50 22.59 -18.34
N GLN A 149 9.24 21.72 -19.03
CA GLN A 149 9.33 21.68 -20.49
C GLN A 149 8.69 20.40 -21.04
N CYS A 150 7.73 20.59 -21.95
CA CYS A 150 7.09 19.50 -22.68
C CYS A 150 8.09 18.79 -23.61
N SER A 151 8.18 17.46 -23.53
CA SER A 151 9.08 16.66 -24.36
C SER A 151 8.73 16.64 -25.85
N TYR A 152 7.50 17.02 -26.23
CA TYR A 152 7.09 16.95 -27.63
C TYR A 152 7.67 18.09 -28.48
N HIS A 153 7.42 19.35 -28.09
CA HIS A 153 7.82 20.53 -28.88
C HIS A 153 8.65 21.55 -28.09
N GLY A 154 9.02 21.25 -26.84
CA GLY A 154 9.87 22.13 -26.04
C GLY A 154 9.19 23.38 -25.49
N TRP A 155 7.85 23.45 -25.51
CA TRP A 155 7.12 24.51 -24.82
C TRP A 155 7.41 24.43 -23.33
N SER A 156 7.75 25.56 -22.73
CA SER A 156 8.16 25.64 -21.33
C SER A 156 7.16 26.47 -20.53
N PHE A 157 6.95 26.09 -19.26
CA PHE A 157 5.93 26.65 -18.37
C PHE A 157 6.54 26.98 -17.00
N GLY A 158 6.29 28.18 -16.51
CA GLY A 158 6.68 28.60 -15.16
C GLY A 158 5.70 28.11 -14.09
N GLY A 159 6.06 28.21 -12.81
CA GLY A 159 5.25 27.72 -11.69
C GLY A 159 3.85 28.29 -11.54
N CYS A 160 3.54 29.42 -12.18
CA CYS A 160 2.18 29.98 -12.25
C CYS A 160 1.34 29.43 -13.42
N GLY A 161 1.88 28.48 -14.19
CA GLY A 161 1.25 27.91 -15.39
C GLY A 161 1.49 28.72 -16.66
N SER A 162 2.06 29.92 -16.57
CA SER A 162 2.34 30.77 -17.73
C SER A 162 3.33 30.10 -18.69
N CYS A 163 3.04 30.14 -19.99
CA CYS A 163 4.02 29.75 -21.00
C CYS A 163 5.20 30.73 -20.95
N THR A 164 6.40 30.22 -20.76
CA THR A 164 7.62 31.04 -20.68
C THR A 164 8.41 31.00 -21.98
N ARG A 165 8.25 29.94 -22.78
CA ARG A 165 8.98 29.78 -24.03
C ARG A 165 8.23 28.91 -25.03
N ILE A 166 8.15 29.38 -26.27
CA ILE A 166 7.71 28.63 -27.45
C ILE A 166 8.90 28.63 -28.43
N PRO A 167 9.68 27.54 -28.54
CA PRO A 167 10.90 27.54 -29.36
C PRO A 167 10.66 27.83 -30.85
N GLN A 168 9.47 27.51 -31.36
CA GLN A 168 9.11 27.65 -32.78
C GLN A 168 8.48 29.00 -33.13
N ALA A 169 8.20 29.87 -32.15
CA ALA A 169 7.61 31.17 -32.42
C ALA A 169 8.71 32.20 -32.76
N ALA A 170 8.47 33.03 -33.77
CA ALA A 170 9.37 34.15 -34.04
C ALA A 170 9.47 35.10 -32.83
N THR A 171 10.66 35.65 -32.58
CA THR A 171 10.93 36.58 -31.47
C THR A 171 10.32 37.98 -31.68
N SER A 172 9.79 38.25 -32.87
CA SER A 172 9.15 39.52 -33.22
C SER A 172 7.88 39.30 -34.06
N GLY A 173 7.10 40.36 -34.24
CA GLY A 173 5.83 40.31 -34.97
C GLY A 173 4.69 39.64 -34.19
N PRO A 174 3.61 39.23 -34.88
CA PRO A 174 2.42 38.67 -34.23
C PRO A 174 2.68 37.38 -33.44
N GLU A 175 3.58 36.51 -33.92
CA GLU A 175 3.90 35.22 -33.28
C GLU A 175 4.55 35.38 -31.91
N ALA A 176 5.34 36.43 -31.70
CA ALA A 176 5.95 36.74 -30.41
C ALA A 176 4.92 36.96 -29.29
N ARG A 177 3.65 37.21 -29.64
CA ARG A 177 2.55 37.35 -28.67
C ARG A 177 1.97 36.01 -28.21
N ALA A 178 2.25 34.91 -28.91
CA ALA A 178 1.70 33.59 -28.60
C ALA A 178 2.08 33.13 -27.18
N VAL A 179 3.32 33.40 -26.75
CA VAL A 179 3.81 33.06 -25.40
C VAL A 179 3.01 33.77 -24.28
N LYS A 180 2.40 34.93 -24.59
CA LYS A 180 1.58 35.71 -23.65
C LYS A 180 0.09 35.38 -23.74
N SER A 181 -0.30 34.46 -24.62
CA SER A 181 -1.70 34.06 -24.78
C SER A 181 -2.15 33.25 -23.56
N PRO A 182 -3.31 33.55 -22.96
CA PRO A 182 -3.89 32.70 -21.92
C PRO A 182 -4.10 31.25 -22.38
N ARG A 183 -4.32 31.03 -23.68
CA ARG A 183 -4.45 29.68 -24.27
C ARG A 183 -3.14 28.90 -24.33
N ALA A 184 -2.01 29.57 -24.11
CA ALA A 184 -0.71 28.93 -24.02
C ALA A 184 -0.39 28.49 -22.59
N CYS A 185 -1.17 28.89 -21.58
CA CYS A 185 -0.90 28.53 -20.19
C CYS A 185 -1.29 27.08 -19.88
N ALA A 186 -0.50 26.40 -19.05
CA ALA A 186 -0.89 25.17 -18.39
C ALA A 186 -1.88 25.47 -17.25
N ILE A 187 -2.82 24.57 -17.01
CA ILE A 187 -3.79 24.66 -15.90
C ILE A 187 -3.07 24.23 -14.61
N LYS A 188 -3.20 25.04 -13.55
CA LYS A 188 -2.52 24.84 -12.27
C LYS A 188 -3.50 24.59 -11.13
N PHE A 189 -3.06 23.76 -10.19
CA PHE A 189 -3.78 23.47 -8.94
C PHE A 189 -3.09 24.07 -7.70
N PRO A 190 -3.86 24.39 -6.64
CA PRO A 190 -3.30 24.65 -5.33
C PRO A 190 -2.51 23.44 -4.83
N THR A 191 -1.31 23.70 -4.29
CA THR A 191 -0.43 22.69 -3.70
C THR A 191 0.04 23.12 -2.33
N MET A 192 0.24 22.16 -1.43
CA MET A 192 0.79 22.41 -0.10
C MET A 192 1.66 21.23 0.34
N VAL A 193 2.76 21.50 1.03
CA VAL A 193 3.53 20.46 1.72
C VAL A 193 3.24 20.56 3.21
N SER A 194 2.83 19.45 3.83
CA SER A 194 2.60 19.35 5.28
C SER A 194 3.02 17.97 5.78
N GLN A 195 3.79 17.93 6.87
CA GLN A 195 4.28 16.68 7.51
C GLN A 195 4.88 15.66 6.52
N GLY A 196 5.66 16.12 5.55
CA GLY A 196 6.33 15.28 4.55
C GLY A 196 5.42 14.77 3.41
N LEU A 197 4.16 15.19 3.37
CA LEU A 197 3.19 14.85 2.32
C LEU A 197 2.99 16.04 1.39
N LEU A 198 2.95 15.77 0.08
CA LEU A 198 2.51 16.73 -0.93
C LEU A 198 1.00 16.62 -1.10
N PHE A 199 0.29 17.70 -0.81
CA PHE A 199 -1.15 17.84 -1.01
C PHE A 199 -1.47 18.60 -2.28
N VAL A 200 -2.52 18.16 -2.97
CA VAL A 200 -3.13 18.84 -4.12
C VAL A 200 -4.60 19.07 -3.85
N TRP A 201 -5.07 20.27 -4.18
CA TRP A 201 -6.49 20.57 -4.25
C TRP A 201 -6.99 20.31 -5.68
N PRO A 202 -8.02 19.46 -5.89
CA PRO A 202 -8.34 18.94 -7.21
C PRO A 202 -9.05 19.93 -8.16
N ASP A 203 -9.63 21.01 -7.62
CA ASP A 203 -10.31 22.06 -8.41
C ASP A 203 -9.35 23.23 -8.72
N GLU A 204 -9.13 23.50 -10.01
CA GLU A 204 -8.30 24.61 -10.50
C GLU A 204 -8.88 26.00 -10.15
N ASN A 205 -10.18 26.07 -9.86
CA ASN A 205 -10.88 27.28 -9.42
C ASN A 205 -11.03 27.34 -7.88
N GLY A 206 -10.43 26.39 -7.16
CA GLY A 206 -10.61 26.20 -5.72
C GLY A 206 -9.68 27.01 -4.82
N TRP A 207 -8.89 27.96 -5.35
CA TRP A 207 -7.82 28.66 -4.61
C TRP A 207 -8.26 29.29 -3.28
N ASP A 208 -9.36 30.04 -3.26
CA ASP A 208 -9.84 30.68 -2.03
C ASP A 208 -10.27 29.65 -0.97
N ARG A 209 -10.91 28.55 -1.40
CA ARG A 209 -11.33 27.46 -0.51
C ARG A 209 -10.11 26.71 0.03
N ALA A 210 -9.17 26.38 -0.85
CA ALA A 210 -7.90 25.75 -0.50
C ALA A 210 -7.10 26.58 0.52
N ASN A 211 -7.08 27.90 0.38
CA ASN A 211 -6.41 28.81 1.32
C ASN A 211 -7.13 28.93 2.68
N SER A 212 -8.44 28.65 2.72
CA SER A 212 -9.25 28.73 3.95
C SER A 212 -9.31 27.43 4.75
N ILE A 213 -8.84 26.31 4.18
CA ILE A 213 -8.95 24.98 4.76
C ILE A 213 -7.54 24.42 4.97
N GLU A 214 -7.24 23.99 6.20
CA GLU A 214 -6.00 23.28 6.50
C GLU A 214 -6.07 21.83 6.00
N PRO A 215 -4.95 21.27 5.50
CA PRO A 215 -4.90 19.86 5.16
C PRO A 215 -5.03 18.99 6.43
N PRO A 216 -5.55 17.75 6.31
CA PRO A 216 -5.56 16.81 7.43
C PRO A 216 -4.12 16.55 7.92
N ARG A 217 -3.94 16.58 9.24
CA ARG A 217 -2.65 16.38 9.89
C ARG A 217 -2.55 15.00 10.53
N LEU A 218 -1.34 14.44 10.50
CA LEU A 218 -0.95 13.31 11.36
C LEU A 218 -1.01 13.74 12.84
N PRO A 219 -1.32 12.81 13.76
CA PRO A 219 -1.29 13.06 15.20
C PRO A 219 0.04 13.65 15.68
N ASP A 220 0.00 14.52 16.69
CA ASP A 220 1.20 15.18 17.25
C ASP A 220 2.24 14.17 17.79
N ASP A 221 1.83 12.93 18.09
CA ASP A 221 2.75 11.84 18.47
C ASP A 221 3.82 11.54 17.40
N PHE A 222 3.55 11.83 16.11
CA PHE A 222 4.52 11.63 15.02
C PHE A 222 5.75 12.55 15.12
N ASP A 223 5.63 13.69 15.79
CA ASP A 223 6.71 14.67 15.96
C ASP A 223 7.50 14.45 17.26
N LYS A 224 7.08 13.49 18.09
CA LYS A 224 7.70 13.21 19.40
C LYS A 224 8.91 12.27 19.27
N PRO A 225 10.04 12.55 19.95
CA PRO A 225 11.26 11.75 19.83
C PRO A 225 11.12 10.32 20.38
N GLU A 226 10.15 10.07 21.26
CA GLU A 226 9.82 8.73 21.74
C GLU A 226 9.06 7.88 20.72
N PHE A 227 8.64 8.44 19.57
CA PHE A 227 8.03 7.67 18.49
C PHE A 227 9.01 7.48 17.33
N SER A 228 9.04 6.27 16.79
CA SER A 228 9.67 5.98 15.51
C SER A 228 8.61 5.85 14.44
N THR A 229 8.87 6.45 13.28
CA THR A 229 7.90 6.57 12.20
C THR A 229 8.33 5.78 10.96
N VAL A 230 7.36 5.26 10.23
CA VAL A 230 7.56 4.58 8.94
C VAL A 230 6.47 5.05 8.00
N THR A 231 6.86 5.45 6.81
CA THR A 231 5.98 5.87 5.73
C THR A 231 6.11 4.88 4.57
N ILE A 232 5.00 4.55 3.92
CA ILE A 232 4.98 3.78 2.68
C ILE A 232 3.85 4.27 1.80
N GLN A 233 4.07 4.34 0.48
CA GLN A 233 3.03 4.57 -0.49
C GLN A 233 2.97 3.46 -1.55
N ARG A 234 1.77 3.09 -1.96
CA ARG A 234 1.52 2.06 -2.99
C ARG A 234 0.27 2.38 -3.81
N ASP A 235 0.37 2.24 -5.12
CA ASP A 235 -0.79 2.24 -6.02
C ASP A 235 -1.42 0.86 -6.05
N LEU A 236 -2.73 0.80 -5.87
CA LEU A 236 -3.50 -0.43 -5.72
C LEU A 236 -4.51 -0.53 -6.87
N PHE A 237 -4.61 -1.71 -7.45
CA PHE A 237 -5.49 -1.99 -8.60
C PHE A 237 -6.88 -2.48 -8.19
N TYR A 238 -7.47 -1.78 -7.21
CA TYR A 238 -8.87 -1.89 -6.80
C TYR A 238 -9.36 -0.53 -6.27
N GLY A 239 -10.67 -0.38 -6.21
CA GLY A 239 -11.37 0.87 -5.97
C GLY A 239 -11.25 1.42 -4.55
N TYR A 240 -11.48 2.71 -4.44
CA TYR A 240 -11.37 3.48 -3.21
C TYR A 240 -12.31 2.95 -2.13
N ASP A 241 -13.54 2.61 -2.48
CA ASP A 241 -14.56 2.12 -1.56
C ASP A 241 -14.21 0.72 -1.02
N THR A 242 -13.66 -0.15 -1.86
CA THR A 242 -13.17 -1.47 -1.48
C THR A 242 -12.00 -1.36 -0.49
N LEU A 243 -11.04 -0.46 -0.76
CA LEU A 243 -9.92 -0.22 0.16
C LEU A 243 -10.39 0.38 1.50
N MET A 244 -11.27 1.39 1.46
CA MET A 244 -11.74 2.05 2.67
C MET A 244 -12.59 1.14 3.56
N GLU A 245 -13.35 0.22 2.96
CA GLU A 245 -13.99 -0.87 3.70
C GLU A 245 -12.95 -1.74 4.43
N ASN A 246 -11.94 -2.23 3.72
CA ASN A 246 -10.89 -3.06 4.30
C ASN A 246 -10.12 -2.35 5.42
N VAL A 247 -9.78 -1.08 5.22
CA VAL A 247 -9.10 -0.23 6.22
C VAL A 247 -9.98 0.01 7.47
N SER A 248 -11.30 -0.07 7.33
CA SER A 248 -12.25 0.08 8.43
C SER A 248 -12.47 -1.22 9.21
N ASP A 249 -11.99 -2.37 8.71
CA ASP A 249 -12.16 -3.67 9.33
C ASP A 249 -10.85 -4.17 9.98
N PRO A 250 -10.68 -4.08 11.30
CA PRO A 250 -9.52 -4.66 11.96
C PRO A 250 -9.60 -6.20 12.13
N SER A 251 -10.74 -6.84 11.85
CA SER A 251 -10.92 -8.27 12.09
C SER A 251 -10.13 -9.16 11.13
N HIS A 252 -9.91 -8.71 9.88
CA HIS A 252 -9.13 -9.46 8.90
C HIS A 252 -7.65 -9.58 9.29
N ILE A 253 -7.12 -8.70 10.14
CA ILE A 253 -5.68 -8.58 10.42
C ILE A 253 -5.06 -9.91 10.86
N ASP A 254 -5.68 -10.61 11.81
CA ASP A 254 -5.12 -11.86 12.33
C ASP A 254 -5.17 -13.03 11.33
N PHE A 255 -6.02 -12.94 10.29
CA PHE A 255 -6.20 -13.98 9.28
C PHE A 255 -5.47 -13.69 7.97
N ALA A 256 -5.73 -12.55 7.34
CA ALA A 256 -5.14 -12.14 6.06
C ALA A 256 -3.64 -11.90 6.22
N HIS A 257 -3.21 -11.33 7.35
CA HIS A 257 -1.81 -10.98 7.61
C HIS A 257 -1.11 -11.97 8.54
N HIS A 258 -1.53 -13.25 8.53
CA HIS A 258 -0.96 -14.29 9.37
C HIS A 258 0.57 -14.40 9.19
N LYS A 259 1.33 -14.42 10.30
CA LYS A 259 2.81 -14.46 10.31
C LYS A 259 3.50 -13.24 9.66
N VAL A 260 2.75 -12.22 9.26
CA VAL A 260 3.28 -10.93 8.82
C VAL A 260 3.13 -9.92 9.96
N THR A 261 1.89 -9.54 10.29
CA THR A 261 1.55 -8.65 11.42
C THR A 261 0.48 -9.27 12.34
N GLY A 262 -0.29 -10.22 11.82
CA GLY A 262 -1.38 -10.92 12.49
C GLY A 262 -1.02 -12.34 12.94
N ARG A 263 -1.81 -12.90 13.86
CA ARG A 263 -1.79 -14.32 14.19
C ARG A 263 -3.21 -14.86 14.37
N ARG A 264 -3.57 -15.91 13.61
CA ARG A 264 -4.91 -16.51 13.59
C ARG A 264 -5.38 -16.98 14.97
N ASP A 265 -4.46 -17.43 15.82
CA ASP A 265 -4.75 -17.89 17.18
C ASP A 265 -5.09 -16.76 18.16
N ARG A 266 -4.89 -15.49 17.77
CA ARG A 266 -5.29 -14.30 18.55
C ARG A 266 -6.65 -13.75 18.17
N ALA A 267 -7.26 -14.25 17.09
CA ALA A 267 -8.56 -13.79 16.63
C ALA A 267 -9.62 -13.96 17.73
N LYS A 268 -10.36 -12.89 18.00
CA LYS A 268 -11.36 -12.81 19.06
C LYS A 268 -12.47 -11.84 18.67
N PRO A 269 -13.63 -11.85 19.37
CA PRO A 269 -14.62 -10.80 19.20
C PRO A 269 -14.01 -9.40 19.39
N LEU A 270 -14.41 -8.47 18.53
CA LEU A 270 -14.01 -7.06 18.61
C LEU A 270 -15.26 -6.20 18.85
N PRO A 271 -15.57 -5.84 20.11
CA PRO A 271 -16.80 -5.14 20.46
C PRO A 271 -16.68 -3.63 20.19
N PHE A 272 -16.60 -3.23 18.93
CA PHE A 272 -16.54 -1.82 18.57
C PHE A 272 -17.86 -1.10 18.77
N LYS A 273 -17.75 0.17 19.13
CA LYS A 273 -18.86 1.12 19.20
C LYS A 273 -18.51 2.32 18.34
N VAL A 274 -19.45 2.75 17.51
CA VAL A 274 -19.38 4.05 16.84
C VAL A 274 -19.80 5.10 17.85
N GLU A 275 -18.93 6.07 18.11
CA GLU A 275 -19.15 7.13 19.09
C GLU A 275 -19.71 8.39 18.42
N SER A 276 -19.33 8.66 17.18
CA SER A 276 -19.88 9.75 16.38
C SER A 276 -19.79 9.46 14.89
N SER A 277 -20.73 10.00 14.11
CA SER A 277 -20.77 9.89 12.64
C SER A 277 -21.38 11.17 12.06
N GLY A 278 -20.97 11.57 10.86
CA GLY A 278 -21.51 12.74 10.16
C GLY A 278 -20.86 12.98 8.80
N PRO A 279 -21.17 14.10 8.12
CA PRO A 279 -20.65 14.40 6.77
C PRO A 279 -19.12 14.37 6.67
N TRP A 280 -18.42 14.71 7.75
CA TRP A 280 -16.96 14.80 7.81
C TRP A 280 -16.26 13.51 8.26
N GLY A 281 -17.00 12.44 8.51
CA GLY A 281 -16.49 11.11 8.85
C GLY A 281 -17.10 10.53 10.12
N PHE A 282 -16.43 9.56 10.73
CA PHE A 282 -16.89 8.87 11.92
C PHE A 282 -15.73 8.47 12.82
N GLN A 283 -16.00 8.19 14.09
CA GLN A 283 -15.01 7.64 15.02
C GLN A 283 -15.66 6.70 16.04
N GLY A 284 -14.81 5.86 16.63
CA GLY A 284 -15.19 5.02 17.74
C GLY A 284 -14.03 4.20 18.27
N ALA A 285 -14.32 3.33 19.22
CA ALA A 285 -13.32 2.46 19.84
C ALA A 285 -13.96 1.15 20.33
N ASN A 286 -13.11 0.20 20.72
CA ASN A 286 -13.49 -0.88 21.62
C ASN A 286 -13.17 -0.50 23.08
N ASP A 287 -13.76 -1.25 24.02
CA ASP A 287 -13.48 -1.12 25.46
C ASP A 287 -12.46 -2.18 25.96
N ASP A 288 -11.90 -2.98 25.04
CA ASP A 288 -11.00 -4.09 25.37
C ASP A 288 -9.52 -3.69 25.41
N SER A 289 -8.67 -4.62 25.87
CA SER A 289 -7.22 -4.56 25.70
C SER A 289 -6.74 -5.51 24.57
N PRO A 290 -5.91 -5.04 23.62
CA PRO A 290 -5.52 -3.64 23.41
C PRO A 290 -6.73 -2.77 23.03
N ARG A 291 -6.69 -1.50 23.43
CA ARG A 291 -7.69 -0.51 23.03
C ARG A 291 -7.36 -0.05 21.62
N ILE A 292 -8.31 -0.19 20.72
CA ILE A 292 -8.24 0.20 19.32
C ILE A 292 -9.26 1.31 19.12
N THR A 293 -8.75 2.50 18.81
CA THR A 293 -9.57 3.66 18.42
C THR A 293 -9.44 3.85 16.92
N ALA A 294 -10.56 3.93 16.21
CA ALA A 294 -10.61 4.19 14.78
C ALA A 294 -11.30 5.54 14.51
N LYS A 295 -10.76 6.31 13.57
CA LYS A 295 -11.34 7.56 13.11
C LYS A 295 -11.16 7.70 11.62
N PHE A 296 -12.27 7.84 10.90
CA PHE A 296 -12.29 8.25 9.51
C PHE A 296 -12.56 9.75 9.42
N VAL A 297 -11.76 10.46 8.63
CA VAL A 297 -11.93 11.86 8.25
C VAL A 297 -12.06 11.92 6.74
N ALA A 298 -13.21 12.42 6.29
CA ALA A 298 -13.48 12.60 4.88
C ALA A 298 -12.45 13.55 4.22
N PRO A 299 -12.07 13.30 2.96
CA PRO A 299 -12.57 12.27 2.07
C PRO A 299 -11.79 10.96 2.12
N CYS A 300 -10.57 10.92 2.67
CA CYS A 300 -9.66 9.80 2.40
C CYS A 300 -8.75 9.39 3.55
N TYR A 301 -8.97 9.90 4.77
CA TYR A 301 -8.04 9.70 5.87
C TYR A 301 -8.61 8.76 6.94
N SER A 302 -7.94 7.63 7.19
CA SER A 302 -8.25 6.72 8.29
C SER A 302 -7.13 6.71 9.32
N MET A 303 -7.48 6.80 10.60
CA MET A 303 -6.57 6.77 11.73
C MET A 303 -6.96 5.63 12.65
N ASN A 304 -5.99 4.76 12.93
CA ASN A 304 -6.10 3.75 13.96
C ASN A 304 -5.05 3.99 15.04
N LYS A 305 -5.50 4.07 16.29
CA LYS A 305 -4.64 4.13 17.47
C LYS A 305 -4.81 2.86 18.27
N ILE A 306 -3.72 2.13 18.47
CA ILE A 306 -3.68 0.89 19.25
C ILE A 306 -2.89 1.17 20.51
N GLU A 307 -3.52 0.99 21.67
CA GLU A 307 -2.93 1.20 22.99
C GLU A 307 -2.90 -0.11 23.76
N LEU A 308 -1.71 -0.52 24.21
CA LEU A 308 -1.49 -1.73 24.98
C LEU A 308 -0.65 -1.44 26.22
N ASP A 309 -1.11 -1.91 27.37
CA ASP A 309 -0.33 -1.91 28.59
C ASP A 309 0.62 -3.12 28.59
N ALA A 310 1.92 -2.84 28.54
CA ALA A 310 2.97 -3.85 28.54
C ALA A 310 3.73 -3.81 29.87
N LYS A 311 3.93 -4.97 30.51
CA LYS A 311 4.75 -5.10 31.71
C LYS A 311 6.09 -5.71 31.36
N LEU A 312 7.14 -4.90 31.34
CA LEU A 312 8.50 -5.37 31.07
C LEU A 312 9.22 -5.74 32.37
N PRO A 313 9.97 -6.86 32.42
CA PRO A 313 10.60 -7.34 33.65
C PRO A 313 11.53 -6.33 34.35
N ILE A 314 12.16 -5.43 33.58
CA ILE A 314 13.17 -4.49 34.07
C ILE A 314 12.63 -3.05 34.17
N VAL A 315 11.82 -2.64 33.19
CA VAL A 315 11.39 -1.24 33.03
C VAL A 315 9.98 -0.98 33.59
N GLY A 316 9.36 -2.00 34.19
CA GLY A 316 8.04 -1.90 34.79
C GLY A 316 6.90 -1.77 33.77
N ASN A 317 5.84 -1.08 34.18
CA ASN A 317 4.67 -0.85 33.34
C ASN A 317 5.00 0.19 32.26
N GLN A 318 4.72 -0.16 31.01
CA GLN A 318 4.93 0.66 29.83
C GLN A 318 3.61 0.76 29.07
N LYS A 319 3.33 1.93 28.51
CA LYS A 319 2.19 2.11 27.61
C LYS A 319 2.70 2.11 26.18
N TRP A 320 2.43 1.04 25.46
CA TRP A 320 2.77 0.92 24.05
C TRP A 320 1.66 1.53 23.20
N VAL A 321 2.05 2.39 22.27
CA VAL A 321 1.16 3.07 21.34
C VAL A 321 1.63 2.79 19.94
N ILE A 322 0.70 2.39 19.08
CA ILE A 322 0.89 2.29 17.63
C ILE A 322 -0.16 3.20 16.98
N TRP A 323 0.31 4.08 16.11
CA TRP A 323 -0.52 4.78 15.15
C TRP A 323 -0.38 4.11 13.79
N ILE A 324 -1.51 3.89 13.12
CA ILE A 324 -1.59 3.52 11.71
C ILE A 324 -2.52 4.54 11.06
N CYS A 325 -1.93 5.50 10.37
CA CYS A 325 -2.62 6.58 9.68
C CYS A 325 -2.54 6.29 8.17
N SER A 326 -3.66 6.00 7.51
CA SER A 326 -3.70 5.73 6.08
C SER A 326 -4.49 6.80 5.33
N PHE A 327 -3.86 7.38 4.31
CA PHE A 327 -4.53 8.20 3.30
C PHE A 327 -4.77 7.35 2.07
N ASN A 328 -6.04 7.22 1.66
CA ASN A 328 -6.46 6.31 0.58
C ASN A 328 -7.11 7.15 -0.52
N ILE A 329 -6.28 7.60 -1.47
CA ILE A 329 -6.61 8.63 -2.45
C ILE A 329 -7.29 7.99 -3.66
N PRO A 330 -8.54 8.37 -3.99
CA PRO A 330 -9.22 7.89 -5.18
C PRO A 330 -8.50 8.40 -6.43
N MET A 331 -7.84 7.51 -7.16
CA MET A 331 -7.11 7.86 -8.38
C MET A 331 -8.05 7.80 -9.59
N ALA A 332 -8.67 6.65 -9.82
CA ALA A 332 -9.65 6.39 -10.87
C ALA A 332 -10.57 5.23 -10.46
N PRO A 333 -11.66 4.95 -11.19
CA PRO A 333 -12.44 3.73 -10.97
C PRO A 333 -11.54 2.48 -10.93
N GLY A 334 -11.61 1.71 -9.84
CA GLY A 334 -10.80 0.52 -9.63
C GLY A 334 -9.30 0.77 -9.41
N LYS A 335 -8.89 2.01 -9.11
CA LYS A 335 -7.49 2.35 -8.79
C LYS A 335 -7.41 3.36 -7.63
N THR A 336 -6.59 3.05 -6.64
CA THR A 336 -6.44 3.87 -5.41
C THR A 336 -4.98 3.95 -5.01
N ARG A 337 -4.51 5.12 -4.56
CA ARG A 337 -3.20 5.22 -3.90
C ARG A 337 -3.40 5.12 -2.40
N SER A 338 -2.66 4.23 -1.74
CA SER A 338 -2.57 4.21 -0.28
C SER A 338 -1.24 4.80 0.16
N ILE A 339 -1.28 5.77 1.08
CA ILE A 339 -0.11 6.29 1.81
C ILE A 339 -0.33 5.98 3.28
N VAL A 340 0.50 5.11 3.85
CA VAL A 340 0.43 4.73 5.26
C VAL A 340 1.59 5.37 6.00
N CYS A 341 1.26 6.15 7.02
CA CYS A 341 2.17 6.70 8.00
C CYS A 341 1.91 5.96 9.32
N SER A 342 2.91 5.23 9.81
CA SER A 342 2.84 4.51 11.07
C SER A 342 3.80 5.14 12.07
N ALA A 343 3.42 5.18 13.35
CA ALA A 343 4.30 5.60 14.44
C ALA A 343 4.18 4.61 15.60
N ARG A 344 5.30 4.27 16.25
CA ARG A 344 5.27 3.47 17.47
C ARG A 344 6.29 3.96 18.50
N ASN A 345 5.94 3.87 19.78
CA ASN A 345 6.81 4.34 20.87
C ASN A 345 7.69 3.25 21.51
N PHE A 346 7.79 2.08 20.88
CA PHE A 346 8.53 0.93 21.40
C PHE A 346 9.31 0.23 20.29
N PHE A 347 10.34 -0.53 20.67
CA PHE A 347 11.29 -1.17 19.75
C PHE A 347 11.81 -0.21 18.66
N GLN A 348 12.18 1.01 19.05
CA GLN A 348 12.65 2.03 18.11
C GLN A 348 13.88 1.57 17.32
N PHE A 349 14.76 0.77 17.92
CA PHE A 349 15.99 0.27 17.30
C PHE A 349 15.73 -0.65 16.09
N SER A 350 14.53 -1.22 15.97
CA SER A 350 14.13 -2.04 14.82
C SER A 350 13.28 -1.27 13.82
N VAL A 351 13.19 0.05 13.94
CA VAL A 351 12.50 0.93 12.99
C VAL A 351 13.53 1.83 12.31
N PRO A 352 13.37 2.12 11.01
CA PRO A 352 14.09 3.20 10.36
C PRO A 352 13.92 4.54 11.09
N GLY A 353 14.93 5.40 11.00
CA GLY A 353 14.80 6.77 11.45
C GLY A 353 16.12 7.53 11.47
N PRO A 354 16.09 8.81 11.87
CA PRO A 354 17.23 9.71 11.74
C PRO A 354 18.32 9.48 12.80
N ALA A 355 18.04 8.71 13.85
CA ALA A 355 19.04 8.47 14.90
C ALA A 355 20.13 7.50 14.44
N TRP A 356 21.38 7.75 14.86
CA TRP A 356 22.54 6.94 14.45
C TRP A 356 22.45 5.45 14.82
N TRP A 357 21.62 5.11 15.81
CA TRP A 357 21.38 3.73 16.26
C TRP A 357 20.22 3.04 15.52
N GLN A 358 19.47 3.76 14.67
CA GLN A 358 18.41 3.22 13.81
C GLN A 358 19.00 2.75 12.48
N VAL A 359 19.69 1.62 12.52
CA VAL A 359 20.44 1.08 11.37
C VAL A 359 19.57 0.32 10.36
N VAL A 360 18.27 0.16 10.64
CA VAL A 360 17.33 -0.52 9.73
C VAL A 360 16.95 0.43 8.59
N PRO A 361 17.25 0.10 7.33
CA PRO A 361 16.92 0.99 6.21
C PRO A 361 15.42 0.96 5.89
N ARG A 362 14.88 2.09 5.41
CA ARG A 362 13.45 2.25 5.08
C ARG A 362 12.92 1.14 4.16
N TRP A 363 13.66 0.81 3.10
CA TRP A 363 13.28 -0.24 2.15
C TRP A 363 13.14 -1.64 2.77
N TYR A 364 13.83 -1.94 3.88
CA TYR A 364 13.75 -3.26 4.52
C TYR A 364 12.40 -3.43 5.23
N GLU A 365 11.94 -2.38 5.93
CA GLU A 365 10.63 -2.38 6.58
C GLU A 365 9.48 -2.42 5.53
N HIS A 366 9.73 -1.88 4.34
CA HIS A 366 8.79 -1.97 3.22
C HIS A 366 8.58 -3.40 2.73
N TRP A 367 9.50 -4.35 2.96
CA TRP A 367 9.26 -5.75 2.61
C TRP A 367 8.09 -6.35 3.38
N THR A 368 8.02 -6.10 4.69
CA THR A 368 6.90 -6.52 5.54
C THR A 368 5.64 -5.75 5.16
N SER A 369 5.74 -4.45 4.93
CA SER A 369 4.59 -3.61 4.55
C SER A 369 3.97 -4.05 3.21
N ASN A 370 4.80 -4.40 2.22
CA ASN A 370 4.31 -4.90 0.93
C ASN A 370 3.63 -6.28 1.05
N LEU A 371 4.06 -7.13 1.98
CA LEU A 371 3.39 -8.40 2.24
C LEU A 371 1.97 -8.21 2.81
N VAL A 372 1.74 -7.15 3.59
CA VAL A 372 0.39 -6.81 4.08
C VAL A 372 -0.52 -6.51 2.87
N TYR A 373 -0.14 -5.54 2.04
CA TYR A 373 -0.89 -5.22 0.82
C TYR A 373 -1.10 -6.42 -0.11
N ASP A 374 -0.09 -7.29 -0.26
CA ASP A 374 -0.21 -8.49 -1.10
C ASP A 374 -1.23 -9.52 -0.55
N GLY A 375 -1.36 -9.60 0.77
CA GLY A 375 -2.38 -10.41 1.44
C GLY A 375 -3.79 -9.92 1.13
N ASP A 376 -4.01 -8.61 1.13
CA ASP A 376 -5.35 -8.05 0.87
C ASP A 376 -5.72 -8.12 -0.62
N MET A 377 -4.76 -7.85 -1.51
CA MET A 377 -5.02 -7.50 -2.91
C MET A 377 -5.88 -8.51 -3.67
N ILE A 378 -5.61 -9.82 -3.53
CA ILE A 378 -6.36 -10.84 -4.27
C ILE A 378 -7.74 -11.08 -3.68
N VAL A 379 -7.89 -10.94 -2.37
CA VAL A 379 -9.18 -11.06 -1.68
C VAL A 379 -10.09 -9.89 -2.08
N LEU A 380 -9.56 -8.68 -2.00
CA LEU A 380 -10.28 -7.44 -2.36
C LEU A 380 -10.60 -7.39 -3.85
N GLN A 381 -9.70 -7.86 -4.72
CA GLN A 381 -9.99 -8.01 -6.15
C GLN A 381 -11.19 -8.95 -6.39
N GLY A 382 -11.26 -10.07 -5.67
CA GLY A 382 -12.36 -11.00 -5.75
C GLY A 382 -13.69 -10.38 -5.32
N GLN A 383 -13.66 -9.59 -4.23
CA GLN A 383 -14.81 -8.87 -3.73
C GLN A 383 -15.31 -7.79 -4.71
N GLU A 384 -14.41 -6.95 -5.23
CA GLU A 384 -14.76 -5.88 -6.18
C GLU A 384 -15.41 -6.45 -7.45
N LYS A 385 -14.94 -7.60 -7.95
CA LYS A 385 -15.57 -8.28 -9.10
C LYS A 385 -17.03 -8.62 -8.84
N VAL A 386 -17.38 -9.05 -7.63
CA VAL A 386 -18.76 -9.39 -7.27
C VAL A 386 -19.61 -8.12 -7.18
N PHE A 387 -19.10 -7.07 -6.55
CA PHE A 387 -19.80 -5.79 -6.47
C PHE A 387 -20.02 -5.15 -7.84
N LEU A 388 -19.01 -5.19 -8.72
CA LEU A 388 -19.14 -4.70 -10.09
C LEU A 388 -20.15 -5.54 -10.90
N ALA A 389 -20.11 -6.87 -10.77
CA ALA A 389 -21.09 -7.73 -11.45
C ALA A 389 -22.52 -7.40 -11.02
N LYS A 390 -22.72 -7.10 -9.72
CA LYS A 390 -24.02 -6.67 -9.18
C LYS A 390 -24.44 -5.28 -9.68
N SER A 391 -23.52 -4.31 -9.72
CA SER A 391 -23.84 -2.98 -10.24
C SER A 391 -24.21 -2.99 -11.73
N MET A 392 -23.78 -4.00 -12.48
CA MET A 392 -24.13 -4.17 -13.89
C MET A 392 -25.51 -4.83 -14.12
N GLU A 393 -26.20 -5.32 -13.08
CA GLU A 393 -27.53 -5.93 -13.21
C GLU A 393 -28.60 -4.90 -13.62
N SER A 394 -28.46 -3.63 -13.20
CA SER A 394 -29.32 -2.53 -13.64
C SER A 394 -28.63 -1.17 -13.52
N PRO A 395 -28.94 -0.18 -14.38
CA PRO A 395 -28.31 1.15 -14.33
C PRO A 395 -28.46 1.88 -12.99
N ASP A 396 -29.55 1.64 -12.27
CA ASP A 396 -29.86 2.28 -10.98
C ASP A 396 -29.38 1.45 -9.77
N TYR A 397 -28.56 0.42 -9.99
CA TYR A 397 -28.08 -0.45 -8.91
C TYR A 397 -27.01 0.25 -8.07
N ASP A 398 -27.34 0.53 -6.81
CA ASP A 398 -26.41 1.10 -5.84
C ASP A 398 -25.95 0.02 -4.85
N VAL A 399 -24.67 -0.37 -4.94
CA VAL A 399 -24.04 -1.36 -4.06
C VAL A 399 -24.14 -0.95 -2.59
N ASN A 400 -23.95 0.32 -2.25
CA ASN A 400 -24.00 0.78 -0.86
C ASN A 400 -25.43 0.76 -0.31
N LYS A 401 -26.44 1.02 -1.14
CA LYS A 401 -27.85 0.89 -0.76
C LYS A 401 -28.26 -0.58 -0.54
N GLN A 402 -27.69 -1.51 -1.31
CA GLN A 402 -27.97 -2.95 -1.21
C GLN A 402 -26.97 -3.72 -0.33
N TYR A 403 -26.06 -3.02 0.35
CA TYR A 403 -24.86 -3.65 0.94
C TYR A 403 -25.20 -4.77 1.94
N THR A 404 -26.19 -4.58 2.82
CA THR A 404 -26.64 -5.59 3.80
C THR A 404 -27.45 -6.73 3.20
N LYS A 405 -27.91 -6.60 1.95
CA LYS A 405 -28.53 -7.70 1.18
C LYS A 405 -27.47 -8.50 0.41
N LEU A 406 -26.37 -7.84 0.05
CA LEU A 406 -25.21 -8.44 -0.61
C LEU A 406 -24.27 -9.14 0.36
N THR A 407 -24.16 -8.62 1.58
CA THR A 407 -23.20 -9.07 2.61
C THR A 407 -23.93 -9.40 3.91
N PHE A 408 -23.35 -10.29 4.70
CA PHE A 408 -23.84 -10.62 6.03
C PHE A 408 -22.80 -10.19 7.07
N THR A 409 -23.12 -9.14 7.82
CA THR A 409 -22.23 -8.45 8.77
C THR A 409 -22.83 -8.47 10.19
N PRO A 410 -22.86 -9.65 10.85
CA PRO A 410 -23.68 -9.86 12.04
C PRO A 410 -23.02 -9.41 13.34
N THR A 411 -21.74 -8.99 13.33
CA THR A 411 -20.96 -8.81 14.56
C THR A 411 -20.64 -7.35 14.83
N GLN A 412 -20.20 -7.08 16.06
CA GLN A 412 -19.70 -5.75 16.42
C GLN A 412 -18.35 -5.42 15.76
N ALA A 413 -17.65 -6.41 15.18
CA ALA A 413 -16.43 -6.15 14.43
C ALA A 413 -16.72 -5.35 13.14
N ASP A 414 -17.92 -5.51 12.59
CA ASP A 414 -18.35 -4.94 11.31
C ASP A 414 -18.82 -3.47 11.42
N ARG A 415 -18.86 -2.89 12.63
CA ARG A 415 -19.49 -1.58 12.89
C ARG A 415 -18.86 -0.43 12.10
N PHE A 416 -17.54 -0.42 11.95
CA PHE A 416 -16.86 0.63 11.19
C PHE A 416 -17.00 0.44 9.67
N VAL A 417 -17.08 -0.81 9.19
CA VAL A 417 -17.41 -1.10 7.79
C VAL A 417 -18.79 -0.56 7.44
N LEU A 418 -19.79 -0.87 8.27
CA LEU A 418 -21.15 -0.39 8.09
C LEU A 418 -21.23 1.15 8.20
N ALA A 419 -20.48 1.76 9.14
CA ALA A 419 -20.39 3.21 9.25
C ALA A 419 -19.83 3.84 7.97
N PHE A 420 -18.74 3.28 7.41
CA PHE A 420 -18.17 3.76 6.15
C PHE A 420 -19.12 3.61 4.97
N ARG A 421 -19.72 2.43 4.77
CA ARG A 421 -20.68 2.19 3.66
C ARG A 421 -21.90 3.10 3.76
N ASN A 422 -22.39 3.34 4.98
CA ASN A 422 -23.49 4.28 5.21
C ASN A 422 -23.06 5.74 4.94
N TRP A 423 -21.87 6.14 5.39
CA TRP A 423 -21.32 7.47 5.11
C TRP A 423 -21.16 7.71 3.60
N LEU A 424 -20.58 6.74 2.87
CA LEU A 424 -20.36 6.85 1.43
C LEU A 424 -21.68 7.01 0.68
N ARG A 425 -22.71 6.24 1.07
CA ARG A 425 -24.08 6.36 0.54
C ARG A 425 -24.71 7.73 0.82
N ARG A 426 -24.72 8.16 2.09
CA ARG A 426 -25.47 9.35 2.54
C ARG A 426 -24.78 10.66 2.15
N HIS A 427 -23.46 10.72 2.26
CA HIS A 427 -22.70 11.96 2.09
C HIS A 427 -21.82 11.93 0.85
N GLY A 428 -21.22 10.78 0.54
CA GLY A 428 -20.34 10.60 -0.62
C GLY A 428 -21.05 10.33 -1.95
N LYS A 429 -22.39 10.31 -1.99
CA LYS A 429 -23.19 9.96 -3.20
C LYS A 429 -22.82 8.59 -3.79
N SER A 430 -22.52 7.64 -2.90
CA SER A 430 -22.18 6.23 -3.19
C SER A 430 -20.86 6.00 -3.95
N GLN A 431 -20.15 7.04 -4.40
CA GLN A 431 -18.87 6.92 -5.11
C GLN A 431 -18.11 8.25 -5.13
N PRO A 432 -16.76 8.24 -5.33
CA PRO A 432 -16.01 9.46 -5.62
C PRO A 432 -16.56 10.26 -6.80
N GLU A 433 -16.54 11.58 -6.70
CA GLU A 433 -16.94 12.48 -7.80
C GLU A 433 -15.81 12.60 -8.83
N TRP A 434 -15.77 11.67 -9.78
CA TRP A 434 -14.79 11.63 -10.87
C TRP A 434 -14.88 12.87 -11.78
N PHE A 435 -13.72 13.35 -12.26
CA PHE A 435 -13.64 14.31 -13.36
C PHE A 435 -13.90 13.63 -14.70
N GLY A 436 -14.57 14.34 -15.60
CA GLY A 436 -14.94 13.83 -16.92
C GLY A 436 -16.11 12.85 -16.91
N SER A 437 -16.47 12.35 -18.09
CA SER A 437 -17.46 11.30 -18.24
C SER A 437 -16.77 9.95 -18.08
N THR A 438 -16.69 9.39 -16.88
CA THR A 438 -16.32 7.98 -16.73
C THR A 438 -17.41 7.14 -17.40
N PRO A 439 -17.13 6.43 -18.50
CA PRO A 439 -18.11 5.53 -19.08
C PRO A 439 -18.42 4.47 -18.03
N SER A 440 -19.70 4.27 -17.69
CA SER A 440 -20.16 3.28 -16.70
C SER A 440 -19.71 1.85 -16.99
N ASN A 441 -19.19 1.58 -18.20
CA ASN A 441 -18.84 0.26 -18.70
C ASN A 441 -17.34 0.06 -18.92
N GLN A 442 -16.45 0.92 -18.39
CA GLN A 442 -15.02 0.62 -18.48
C GLN A 442 -14.64 -0.56 -17.58
N PRO A 443 -13.89 -1.56 -18.08
CA PRO A 443 -13.44 -2.66 -17.26
C PRO A 443 -12.47 -2.14 -16.20
N LEU A 444 -12.74 -2.49 -14.94
CA LEU A 444 -11.85 -2.14 -13.82
C LEU A 444 -10.57 -2.98 -13.88
N PRO A 445 -9.42 -2.50 -13.37
CA PRO A 445 -8.19 -3.28 -13.25
C PRO A 445 -8.41 -4.66 -12.61
N SER A 446 -9.26 -4.75 -11.60
CA SER A 446 -9.62 -6.01 -10.97
C SER A 446 -10.21 -7.02 -11.96
N THR A 447 -10.96 -6.61 -12.98
CA THR A 447 -11.57 -7.51 -13.96
C THR A 447 -10.62 -7.99 -15.06
N VAL A 448 -9.55 -7.26 -15.33
CA VAL A 448 -8.66 -7.52 -16.49
C VAL A 448 -7.27 -7.99 -16.11
N LEU A 449 -6.77 -7.61 -14.93
CA LEU A 449 -5.42 -7.98 -14.49
C LEU A 449 -5.37 -9.39 -13.91
N THR A 450 -4.33 -10.13 -14.30
CA THR A 450 -4.00 -11.43 -13.73
C THR A 450 -3.51 -11.28 -12.28
N LYS A 451 -3.55 -12.37 -11.49
CA LYS A 451 -2.97 -12.40 -10.13
C LYS A 451 -1.54 -11.84 -10.09
N ARG A 452 -0.72 -12.19 -11.10
CA ARG A 452 0.67 -11.73 -11.18
C ARG A 452 0.78 -10.22 -11.36
N GLN A 453 -0.03 -9.64 -12.25
CA GLN A 453 -0.06 -8.19 -12.48
C GLN A 453 -0.63 -7.44 -11.28
N MET A 454 -1.62 -8.01 -10.60
CA MET A 454 -2.17 -7.45 -9.37
C MET A 454 -1.11 -7.36 -8.26
N LEU A 455 -0.24 -8.36 -8.14
CA LEU A 455 0.84 -8.42 -7.14
C LEU A 455 2.17 -7.81 -7.64
N ASP A 456 2.16 -7.03 -8.73
CA ASP A 456 3.38 -6.37 -9.20
C ASP A 456 3.77 -5.22 -8.28
N ARG A 457 4.77 -5.45 -7.43
CA ARG A 457 5.29 -4.44 -6.51
C ARG A 457 6.13 -3.41 -7.24
N PHE A 458 6.69 -3.76 -8.41
CA PHE A 458 7.60 -2.86 -9.10
C PHE A 458 6.87 -1.60 -9.53
N ASP A 459 5.78 -1.77 -10.26
CA ASP A 459 5.03 -0.64 -10.80
C ASP A 459 4.26 0.11 -9.71
N GLN A 460 3.74 -0.63 -8.73
CA GLN A 460 2.89 -0.10 -7.66
C GLN A 460 3.65 0.63 -6.56
N HIS A 461 4.93 0.29 -6.33
CA HIS A 461 5.69 0.79 -5.18
C HIS A 461 7.16 1.04 -5.50
N THR A 462 7.92 0.04 -5.96
CA THR A 462 9.39 0.13 -5.99
C THR A 462 9.90 1.26 -6.89
N GLN A 463 9.27 1.50 -8.05
CA GLN A 463 9.70 2.58 -8.93
C GLN A 463 9.38 3.99 -8.39
N VAL A 464 8.38 4.07 -7.49
CA VAL A 464 7.87 5.30 -6.88
C VAL A 464 8.61 5.62 -5.59
N CYS A 465 8.93 4.61 -4.77
CA CYS A 465 9.63 4.79 -3.50
C CYS A 465 11.13 4.99 -3.70
N SER A 466 11.67 6.14 -3.30
CA SER A 466 13.09 6.48 -3.51
C SER A 466 14.06 5.50 -2.83
N SER A 467 13.70 5.01 -1.64
CA SER A 467 14.50 4.04 -0.89
C SER A 467 14.49 2.65 -1.54
N CYS A 468 13.32 2.15 -1.94
CA CYS A 468 13.20 0.85 -2.60
C CYS A 468 13.80 0.87 -4.00
N LYS A 469 13.59 1.93 -4.79
CA LYS A 469 14.23 2.12 -6.09
C LYS A 469 15.75 2.13 -5.98
N GLY A 470 16.28 2.90 -5.03
CA GLY A 470 17.71 2.97 -4.75
C GLY A 470 18.29 1.60 -4.38
N ALA A 471 17.67 0.90 -3.43
CA ALA A 471 18.08 -0.43 -3.00
C ALA A 471 18.01 -1.44 -4.15
N TYR A 472 16.91 -1.48 -4.91
CA TYR A 472 16.76 -2.34 -6.07
C TYR A 472 17.89 -2.12 -7.10
N ASN A 473 18.19 -0.85 -7.43
CA ASN A 473 19.29 -0.52 -8.33
C ASN A 473 20.65 -0.98 -7.79
N SER A 474 20.92 -0.78 -6.51
CA SER A 474 22.15 -1.27 -5.86
C SER A 474 22.24 -2.80 -5.92
N PHE A 475 21.14 -3.51 -5.68
CA PHE A 475 21.09 -4.97 -5.77
C PHE A 475 21.38 -5.45 -7.20
N GLN A 476 20.82 -4.79 -8.22
CA GLN A 476 21.12 -5.10 -9.62
C GLN A 476 22.60 -4.93 -9.96
N ILE A 477 23.20 -3.81 -9.53
CA ILE A 477 24.62 -3.52 -9.78
C ILE A 477 25.50 -4.54 -9.07
N LEU A 478 25.27 -4.79 -7.78
CA LEU A 478 26.06 -5.72 -6.99
C LEU A 478 25.93 -7.17 -7.50
N LYS A 479 24.72 -7.60 -7.88
CA LYS A 479 24.49 -8.90 -8.51
C LYS A 479 25.30 -9.05 -9.80
N LYS A 480 25.25 -8.05 -10.70
CA LYS A 480 26.04 -8.07 -11.95
C LYS A 480 27.55 -8.13 -11.67
N PHE A 481 28.01 -7.36 -10.69
CA PHE A 481 29.41 -7.39 -10.25
C PHE A 481 29.81 -8.78 -9.74
N LEU A 482 29.01 -9.39 -8.87
CA LEU A 482 29.29 -10.72 -8.31
C LEU A 482 29.26 -11.82 -9.37
N VAL A 483 28.35 -11.75 -10.34
CA VAL A 483 28.36 -12.67 -11.50
C VAL A 483 29.65 -12.50 -12.31
N GLY A 484 30.08 -11.26 -12.56
CA GLY A 484 31.35 -10.98 -13.22
C GLY A 484 32.55 -11.52 -12.42
N ALA A 485 32.55 -11.33 -11.09
CA ALA A 485 33.57 -11.86 -10.19
C ALA A 485 33.59 -13.39 -10.19
N THR A 486 32.43 -14.07 -10.19
CA THR A 486 32.33 -15.52 -10.34
C THR A 486 33.05 -16.00 -11.58
N VAL A 487 32.75 -15.40 -12.74
CA VAL A 487 33.38 -15.75 -14.03
C VAL A 487 34.88 -15.50 -13.99
N PHE A 488 35.31 -14.34 -13.45
CA PHE A 488 36.72 -13.98 -13.35
C PHE A 488 37.51 -14.98 -12.49
N TRP A 489 37.01 -15.30 -11.29
CA TRP A 489 37.67 -16.25 -10.40
C TRP A 489 37.66 -17.68 -10.96
N ALA A 490 36.59 -18.10 -11.62
CA ALA A 490 36.52 -19.41 -12.28
C ALA A 490 37.53 -19.52 -13.43
N ALA A 491 37.61 -18.50 -14.29
CA ALA A 491 38.53 -18.49 -15.42
C ALA A 491 40.01 -18.43 -14.97
N THR A 492 40.30 -17.67 -13.91
CA THR A 492 41.66 -17.52 -13.38
C THR A 492 42.11 -18.71 -12.53
N ALA A 493 41.20 -19.50 -11.96
CA ALA A 493 41.53 -20.69 -11.16
C ALA A 493 42.33 -21.75 -11.94
N GLY A 494 42.28 -21.77 -13.28
CA GLY A 494 43.09 -22.67 -14.10
C GLY A 494 44.53 -22.21 -14.34
N VAL A 495 44.84 -20.93 -14.08
CA VAL A 495 46.11 -20.29 -14.50
C VAL A 495 47.29 -20.59 -13.57
N PRO A 496 47.19 -20.43 -12.24
CA PRO A 496 48.31 -20.69 -11.34
C PRO A 496 48.73 -22.17 -11.36
N SER A 497 50.03 -22.42 -11.19
CA SER A 497 50.58 -23.78 -11.01
C SER A 497 50.38 -24.30 -9.58
N ASP A 498 50.31 -23.39 -8.61
CA ASP A 498 50.12 -23.73 -7.19
C ASP A 498 48.68 -24.15 -6.89
N VAL A 499 48.49 -25.37 -6.40
CA VAL A 499 47.18 -25.96 -6.10
C VAL A 499 46.42 -25.18 -5.01
N GLN A 500 47.10 -24.62 -4.01
CA GLN A 500 46.44 -23.83 -2.96
C GLN A 500 45.86 -22.54 -3.54
N ILE A 501 46.58 -21.86 -4.42
CA ILE A 501 46.07 -20.67 -5.10
C ILE A 501 44.84 -21.03 -5.97
N ARG A 502 44.89 -22.14 -6.70
CA ARG A 502 43.75 -22.64 -7.49
C ARG A 502 42.51 -22.88 -6.61
N LEU A 503 42.70 -23.53 -5.45
CA LEU A 503 41.60 -23.80 -4.51
C LEU A 503 41.00 -22.52 -3.93
N VAL A 504 41.83 -21.52 -3.60
CA VAL A 504 41.35 -20.21 -3.13
C VAL A 504 40.52 -19.51 -4.20
N LEU A 505 41.01 -19.45 -5.44
CA LEU A 505 40.28 -18.82 -6.55
C LEU A 505 38.95 -19.55 -6.85
N ALA A 506 38.96 -20.88 -6.85
CA ALA A 506 37.73 -21.67 -6.99
C ALA A 506 36.73 -21.38 -5.84
N GLY A 507 37.23 -21.29 -4.59
CA GLY A 507 36.43 -20.90 -3.43
C GLY A 507 35.81 -19.51 -3.57
N LEU A 508 36.58 -18.51 -4.01
CA LEU A 508 36.09 -17.16 -4.26
C LEU A 508 35.01 -17.12 -5.35
N SER A 509 35.14 -17.96 -6.38
CA SER A 509 34.12 -18.08 -7.44
C SER A 509 32.80 -18.59 -6.87
N LEU A 510 32.85 -19.65 -6.05
CA LEU A 510 31.68 -20.23 -5.40
C LEU A 510 31.02 -19.23 -4.42
N VAL A 511 31.80 -18.53 -3.60
CA VAL A 511 31.30 -17.51 -2.68
C VAL A 511 30.62 -16.37 -3.44
N SER A 512 31.23 -15.90 -4.54
CA SER A 512 30.64 -14.86 -5.39
C SER A 512 29.32 -15.33 -6.03
N ALA A 513 29.27 -16.59 -6.49
CA ALA A 513 28.07 -17.16 -7.10
C ALA A 513 26.93 -17.32 -6.09
N ALA A 514 27.24 -17.85 -4.90
CA ALA A 514 26.27 -17.98 -3.81
C ALA A 514 25.74 -16.61 -3.36
N SER A 515 26.62 -15.60 -3.29
CA SER A 515 26.24 -14.23 -2.93
C SER A 515 25.35 -13.58 -4.00
N ALA A 516 25.66 -13.78 -5.29
CA ALA A 516 24.83 -13.31 -6.39
C ALA A 516 23.44 -13.95 -6.37
N TYR A 517 23.36 -15.26 -6.10
CA TYR A 517 22.10 -15.97 -5.96
C TYR A 517 21.29 -15.48 -4.75
N ALA A 518 21.94 -15.31 -3.58
CA ALA A 518 21.28 -14.78 -2.40
C ALA A 518 20.70 -13.37 -2.64
N LEU A 519 21.45 -12.48 -3.31
CA LEU A 519 20.94 -11.16 -3.69
C LEU A 519 19.77 -11.25 -4.67
N HIS A 520 19.81 -12.17 -5.64
CA HIS A 520 18.69 -12.38 -6.56
C HIS A 520 17.42 -12.85 -5.83
N GLU A 521 17.54 -13.70 -4.82
CA GLU A 521 16.39 -14.11 -4.01
C GLU A 521 15.81 -12.93 -3.20
N GLN A 522 16.66 -12.06 -2.66
CA GLN A 522 16.21 -10.85 -1.95
C GLN A 522 15.61 -9.80 -2.88
N GLU A 523 16.11 -9.70 -4.11
CA GLU A 523 15.61 -8.78 -5.15
C GLU A 523 14.12 -9.00 -5.45
N LYS A 524 13.63 -10.24 -5.33
CA LYS A 524 12.21 -10.58 -5.53
C LYS A 524 11.29 -9.77 -4.62
N ASN A 525 11.75 -9.34 -3.44
CA ASN A 525 10.94 -8.52 -2.53
C ASN A 525 10.61 -7.14 -3.10
N PHE A 526 11.35 -6.64 -4.10
CA PHE A 526 11.10 -5.36 -4.76
C PHE A 526 10.20 -5.49 -6.01
N VAL A 527 10.14 -6.66 -6.64
CA VAL A 527 9.45 -6.81 -7.93
C VAL A 527 8.15 -7.58 -7.76
N PHE A 528 8.26 -8.82 -7.32
CA PHE A 528 7.12 -9.71 -7.24
C PHE A 528 7.42 -10.84 -6.27
N ARG A 529 6.47 -11.08 -5.38
CA ARG A 529 6.43 -12.28 -4.54
C ARG A 529 5.00 -12.79 -4.57
N ASP A 530 4.84 -14.07 -4.87
CA ASP A 530 3.51 -14.65 -4.81
C ASP A 530 3.03 -14.66 -3.35
N TYR A 531 1.72 -14.47 -3.18
CA TYR A 531 1.05 -14.52 -1.89
C TYR A 531 -0.07 -15.56 -1.98
N VAL A 532 0.12 -16.67 -1.28
CA VAL A 532 -0.81 -17.80 -1.27
C VAL A 532 -1.22 -18.06 0.16
N HIS A 533 -2.40 -17.56 0.53
CA HIS A 533 -2.94 -17.64 1.90
C HIS A 533 -2.89 -19.05 2.51
N SER A 534 -3.12 -20.08 1.69
CA SER A 534 -3.12 -21.49 2.12
C SER A 534 -1.73 -22.07 2.37
N GLU A 535 -0.67 -21.48 1.83
CA GLU A 535 0.72 -21.94 2.03
C GLU A 535 1.36 -21.30 3.27
N ILE A 536 0.75 -20.23 3.79
CA ILE A 536 1.17 -19.59 5.04
C ILE A 536 0.51 -20.39 6.18
N GLU A 537 1.17 -21.48 6.56
CA GLU A 537 0.74 -22.36 7.66
C GLU A 537 0.59 -21.60 8.98
#